data_AF-A0A1Z4MSN9-F1
#
_entry.id   AF-A0A1Z4MSN9-F1
#
_cell.length_a   1.000
_cell.length_b   1.000
_cell.length_c   1.000
_cell.angle_alpha   90.00
_cell.angle_beta   90.00
_cell.angle_gamma   90.00
#
_symmetry.space_group_name_H-M   'P 1'
#
loop_
_entity.id
_entity.type
_entity.pdbx_description
1 polymer ?
#
loop_
_entity_poly.entity_id
_entity_poly.type
_entity_poly.pdbx_seq_one_letter_code
_entity_poly.pdbx_strand_id
1 'polypeptide(L)'
;MQFVMAGNDTEGLRYATIETPEKYFLTWKEDTNTDIANPLDKHLLQLCTKERFLELIHDFIVFDRGIKKVCRHNQYFGVNAAQSYLRRREGGIIWHTQGSGKSLTMVWLTKWIRENITDARVLIITDRDELDKQIENVFKGVNEAIYRTTSGQDLINKLNNTTPWLLCSLIHKFGKKDKPDDADYNSYIEELKRSLPSDFSAKGDTYVFVDECHRTQSGTLHDAMKEILPNAVFIGFTGTPLHLDDEAVRLFAISKLAWIKKHQANFETQERQSPREFVSGESHYFQGKRYLLNVIYCQGTPKVEIRNNTYIDLYVREGSNEAQRQQVMMSWYRQQLKQDIPSLIAKWQKNMGVQVEDWGVKLMKTKWGTCNIQAKRIWLNLELAKKDKYCLEYVVVHEMVHLLERHHGDRFVALMNKFLPNWKFYKDELNRSPLGSY
;
A
#
# COMPACT_ATOMS: atom_id res chain seq x y z
N MET A 1 9.45 -24.91 -11.07
CA MET A 1 9.76 -23.78 -11.99
C MET A 1 9.58 -22.48 -11.22
N GLN A 2 10.59 -21.61 -11.11
CA GLN A 2 10.54 -20.44 -10.21
C GLN A 2 10.18 -19.11 -10.93
N PHE A 3 10.31 -19.07 -12.25
CA PHE A 3 10.26 -17.86 -13.08
C PHE A 3 9.32 -18.06 -14.27
N VAL A 4 8.55 -17.03 -14.63
CA VAL A 4 7.59 -17.03 -15.75
C VAL A 4 7.88 -15.81 -16.61
N MET A 5 7.87 -16.00 -17.92
CA MET A 5 8.00 -14.92 -18.90
C MET A 5 6.90 -15.01 -19.94
N ALA A 6 6.40 -13.86 -20.38
CA ALA A 6 5.46 -13.74 -21.48
C ALA A 6 5.87 -12.53 -22.33
N GLY A 7 5.91 -12.67 -23.65
CA GLY A 7 6.33 -11.57 -24.51
C GLY A 7 5.85 -11.72 -25.95
N ASN A 8 5.86 -10.60 -26.65
CA ASN A 8 5.62 -10.50 -28.09
C ASN A 8 6.48 -9.37 -28.67
N ASP A 9 6.61 -9.32 -30.00
CA ASP A 9 7.47 -8.35 -30.69
C ASP A 9 7.05 -6.88 -30.50
N THR A 10 5.79 -6.61 -30.15
CA THR A 10 5.28 -5.23 -30.02
C THR A 10 5.49 -4.66 -28.61
N GLU A 11 5.22 -5.48 -27.57
CA GLU A 11 5.23 -5.07 -26.17
C GLU A 11 6.51 -5.52 -25.42
N GLY A 12 7.32 -6.35 -26.06
CA GLY A 12 8.52 -6.97 -25.50
C GLY A 12 8.23 -8.02 -24.44
N LEU A 13 9.25 -8.34 -23.64
CA LEU A 13 9.18 -9.31 -22.56
C LEU A 13 8.60 -8.73 -21.26
N ARG A 14 7.70 -9.48 -20.64
CA ARG A 14 7.25 -9.33 -19.26
C ARG A 14 7.70 -10.54 -18.45
N TYR A 15 8.04 -10.33 -17.18
CA TYR A 15 8.53 -11.40 -16.32
C TYR A 15 7.93 -11.33 -14.91
N ALA A 16 7.81 -12.50 -14.29
CA ALA A 16 7.30 -12.66 -12.94
C ALA A 16 7.77 -13.99 -12.34
N THR A 17 7.33 -14.28 -11.12
CA THR A 17 7.41 -15.63 -10.57
C THR A 17 6.09 -16.36 -10.77
N ILE A 18 6.07 -17.69 -10.58
CA ILE A 18 4.83 -18.47 -10.67
C ILE A 18 3.73 -17.89 -9.74
N GLU A 19 2.47 -18.07 -10.13
CA GLU A 19 1.28 -17.60 -9.39
C GLU A 19 1.15 -16.07 -9.25
N THR A 20 2.08 -15.30 -9.82
CA THR A 20 1.97 -13.83 -9.87
C THR A 20 0.80 -13.43 -10.78
N PRO A 21 -0.17 -12.61 -10.33
CA PRO A 21 -1.22 -12.09 -11.20
C PRO A 21 -0.65 -11.20 -12.30
N GLU A 22 -1.25 -11.24 -13.50
CA GLU A 22 -0.83 -10.49 -14.70
C GLU A 22 -0.44 -9.04 -14.42
N LYS A 23 -1.27 -8.30 -13.68
CA LYS A 23 -1.04 -6.87 -13.35
C LYS A 23 0.27 -6.58 -12.58
N TYR A 24 0.92 -7.60 -12.05
CA TYR A 24 2.18 -7.50 -11.32
C TYR A 24 3.39 -8.00 -12.11
N PHE A 25 3.19 -8.42 -13.36
CA PHE A 25 4.30 -8.73 -14.25
C PHE A 25 5.16 -7.50 -14.47
N LEU A 26 6.46 -7.69 -14.34
CA LEU A 26 7.47 -6.65 -14.47
C LEU A 26 7.94 -6.56 -15.92
N THR A 27 8.49 -5.41 -16.28
CA THR A 27 9.22 -5.22 -17.54
C THR A 27 10.63 -4.76 -17.21
N TRP A 28 11.60 -5.37 -17.86
CA TRP A 28 13.00 -5.02 -17.73
C TRP A 28 13.27 -3.70 -18.43
N LYS A 29 13.99 -2.79 -17.77
CA LYS A 29 14.39 -1.51 -18.35
C LYS A 29 15.85 -1.28 -18.02
N GLU A 30 16.65 -1.15 -19.06
CA GLU A 30 18.08 -0.95 -18.99
C GLU A 30 18.50 -0.15 -20.21
N ASP A 31 19.23 0.94 -19.96
CA ASP A 31 19.78 1.80 -20.99
C ASP A 31 21.08 1.16 -21.51
N THR A 32 20.94 0.18 -22.41
CA THR A 32 22.07 -0.33 -23.19
C THR A 32 22.12 0.38 -24.54
N ASN A 33 23.33 0.74 -24.97
CA ASN A 33 23.64 1.24 -26.32
C ASN A 33 23.55 0.11 -27.37
N THR A 34 22.45 -0.63 -27.36
CA THR A 34 22.19 -1.71 -28.32
C THR A 34 21.10 -1.25 -29.27
N ASP A 35 21.45 -1.14 -30.57
CA ASP A 35 20.55 -0.81 -31.68
C ASP A 35 19.60 -1.97 -32.04
N ILE A 36 19.13 -2.70 -31.03
CA ILE A 36 18.19 -3.81 -31.22
C ILE A 36 16.79 -3.21 -31.34
N ALA A 37 16.27 -3.21 -32.58
CA ALA A 37 14.96 -2.62 -32.89
C ALA A 37 13.79 -3.40 -32.27
N ASN A 38 13.87 -4.73 -32.20
CA ASN A 38 12.81 -5.56 -31.63
C ASN A 38 12.85 -5.53 -30.08
N PRO A 39 11.79 -5.05 -29.40
CA PRO A 39 11.70 -5.02 -27.93
C PRO A 39 11.82 -6.37 -27.23
N LEU A 40 11.28 -7.46 -27.82
CA LEU A 40 11.34 -8.80 -27.24
C LEU A 40 12.78 -9.31 -27.24
N ASP A 41 13.45 -9.23 -28.39
CA ASP A 41 14.86 -9.63 -28.53
C ASP A 41 15.76 -8.83 -27.60
N LYS A 42 15.52 -7.51 -27.53
CA LYS A 42 16.25 -6.62 -26.61
C LYS A 42 16.10 -7.08 -25.16
N HIS A 43 14.88 -7.32 -24.69
CA HIS A 43 14.65 -7.73 -23.30
C HIS A 43 15.18 -9.15 -23.02
N LEU A 44 15.08 -10.09 -23.97
CA LEU A 44 15.62 -11.43 -23.81
C LEU A 44 17.15 -11.39 -23.72
N LEU A 45 17.83 -10.64 -24.59
CA LEU A 45 19.28 -10.50 -24.54
C LEU A 45 19.77 -9.77 -23.29
N GLN A 46 18.99 -8.82 -22.76
CA GLN A 46 19.31 -8.16 -21.51
C GLN A 46 19.08 -9.09 -20.31
N LEU A 47 17.93 -9.74 -20.19
CA LEU A 47 17.54 -10.47 -18.98
C LEU A 47 18.09 -11.90 -18.92
N CYS A 48 18.20 -12.56 -20.08
CA CYS A 48 18.49 -13.99 -20.19
C CYS A 48 19.97 -14.28 -20.54
N THR A 49 20.90 -13.35 -20.28
CA THR A 49 22.32 -13.75 -20.23
C THR A 49 22.48 -14.80 -19.14
N LYS A 50 23.34 -15.80 -19.38
CA LYS A 50 23.45 -16.97 -18.50
C LYS A 50 23.72 -16.56 -17.06
N GLU A 51 24.64 -15.63 -16.86
CA GLU A 51 25.06 -15.14 -15.55
C GLU A 51 23.91 -14.42 -14.84
N ARG A 52 23.31 -13.43 -15.52
CA ARG A 52 22.21 -12.62 -14.95
C ARG A 52 20.98 -13.46 -14.65
N PHE A 53 20.62 -14.39 -15.53
CA PHE A 53 19.44 -15.23 -15.33
C PHE A 53 19.61 -16.15 -14.12
N LEU A 54 20.80 -16.71 -13.92
CA LEU A 54 21.11 -17.50 -12.75
C LEU A 54 21.10 -16.66 -11.46
N GLU A 55 21.69 -15.47 -11.47
CA GLU A 55 21.61 -14.52 -10.34
C GLU A 55 20.15 -14.17 -10.01
N LEU A 56 19.33 -13.87 -11.03
CA LEU A 56 17.92 -13.52 -10.83
C LEU A 56 17.12 -14.63 -10.13
N ILE A 57 17.39 -15.89 -10.49
CA ILE A 57 16.71 -17.05 -9.93
C ILE A 57 17.23 -17.37 -8.52
N HIS A 58 18.54 -17.34 -8.31
CA HIS A 58 19.18 -17.77 -7.08
C HIS A 58 19.18 -16.67 -6.00
N ASP A 59 19.56 -15.45 -6.37
CA ASP A 59 19.84 -14.37 -5.42
C ASP A 59 18.64 -13.45 -5.23
N PHE A 60 17.88 -13.21 -6.31
CA PHE A 60 16.84 -12.19 -6.35
C PHE A 60 15.40 -12.70 -6.18
N ILE A 61 15.23 -13.93 -5.69
CA ILE A 61 13.92 -14.45 -5.29
C ILE A 61 13.77 -14.44 -3.76
N VAL A 62 12.69 -13.84 -3.28
CA VAL A 62 12.32 -13.83 -1.85
C VAL A 62 10.85 -14.23 -1.66
N PHE A 63 10.51 -14.69 -0.47
CA PHE A 63 9.13 -14.98 -0.07
C PHE A 63 8.63 -13.92 0.90
N ASP A 64 7.57 -13.22 0.52
CA ASP A 64 6.86 -12.28 1.38
C ASP A 64 5.48 -12.87 1.71
N ARG A 65 5.31 -13.34 2.95
CA ARG A 65 4.08 -13.99 3.43
C ARG A 65 3.61 -15.14 2.54
N GLY A 66 4.55 -15.98 2.12
CA GLY A 66 4.30 -17.10 1.21
C GLY A 66 4.20 -16.72 -0.27
N ILE A 67 4.10 -15.44 -0.59
CA ILE A 67 4.08 -14.95 -1.97
C ILE A 67 5.51 -14.79 -2.46
N LYS A 68 5.85 -15.51 -3.52
CA LYS A 68 7.15 -15.41 -4.17
C LYS A 68 7.27 -14.07 -4.91
N LYS A 69 8.42 -13.41 -4.77
CA LYS A 69 8.71 -12.12 -5.40
C LYS A 69 10.09 -12.18 -6.06
N VAL A 70 10.18 -11.57 -7.24
CA VAL A 70 11.43 -11.31 -7.96
C VAL A 70 11.70 -9.80 -7.95
N CYS A 71 12.96 -9.42 -8.03
CA CYS A 71 13.36 -8.01 -8.11
C CYS A 71 12.92 -7.32 -9.41
N ARG A 72 12.75 -6.01 -9.32
CA ARG A 72 12.69 -5.08 -10.46
C ARG A 72 14.10 -4.79 -10.96
N HIS A 73 14.23 -4.41 -12.23
CA HIS A 73 15.51 -4.00 -12.84
C HIS A 73 16.29 -2.99 -11.97
N ASN A 74 15.64 -1.94 -11.47
CA ASN A 74 16.30 -0.92 -10.64
C ASN A 74 16.80 -1.50 -9.30
N GLN A 75 16.08 -2.47 -8.73
CA GLN A 75 16.50 -3.14 -7.51
C GLN A 75 17.70 -4.06 -7.76
N TYR A 76 17.72 -4.79 -8.88
CA TYR A 76 18.85 -5.61 -9.31
C TYR A 76 20.12 -4.76 -9.45
N PHE A 77 20.06 -3.69 -10.26
CA PHE A 77 21.20 -2.81 -10.48
C PHE A 77 21.64 -2.10 -9.19
N GLY A 78 20.69 -1.66 -8.36
CA GLY A 78 21.00 -1.03 -7.08
C GLY A 78 21.73 -1.97 -6.11
N VAL A 79 21.30 -3.23 -6.01
CA VAL A 79 21.99 -4.24 -5.21
C VAL A 79 23.38 -4.54 -5.78
N ASN A 80 23.49 -4.84 -7.08
CA ASN A 80 24.77 -5.18 -7.70
C ASN A 80 25.81 -4.05 -7.60
N ALA A 81 25.38 -2.80 -7.75
CA ALA A 81 26.24 -1.64 -7.51
C ALA A 81 26.72 -1.61 -6.05
N ALA A 82 25.80 -1.77 -5.08
CA ALA A 82 26.11 -1.75 -3.66
C ALA A 82 27.08 -2.87 -3.23
N GLN A 83 26.97 -4.07 -3.80
CA GLN A 83 27.90 -5.18 -3.52
C GLN A 83 29.37 -4.79 -3.73
N SER A 84 29.66 -4.04 -4.79
CA SER A 84 31.04 -3.61 -5.11
C SER A 84 31.59 -2.64 -4.07
N TYR A 85 30.74 -1.73 -3.55
CA TYR A 85 31.10 -0.80 -2.48
C TYR A 85 31.29 -1.52 -1.15
N LEU A 86 30.39 -2.46 -0.83
CA LEU A 86 30.48 -3.26 0.39
C LEU A 86 31.77 -4.09 0.46
N ARG A 87 32.20 -4.70 -0.66
CA ARG A 87 33.50 -5.40 -0.73
C ARG A 87 34.70 -4.51 -0.43
N ARG A 88 34.61 -3.21 -0.72
CA ARG A 88 35.64 -2.19 -0.40
C ARG A 88 35.43 -1.52 0.96
N ARG A 89 34.41 -1.93 1.72
CA ARG A 89 33.95 -1.27 2.96
C ARG A 89 33.58 0.21 2.76
N GLU A 90 33.06 0.55 1.61
CA GLU A 90 32.59 1.90 1.30
C GLU A 90 31.09 1.99 1.56
N GLY A 91 30.68 3.03 2.30
CA GLY A 91 29.27 3.38 2.47
C GLY A 91 28.70 4.09 1.24
N GLY A 92 27.40 4.40 1.27
CA GLY A 92 26.76 5.11 0.17
C GLY A 92 25.27 5.32 0.35
N ILE A 93 24.63 5.85 -0.69
CA ILE A 93 23.19 6.11 -0.72
C ILE A 93 22.57 5.36 -1.90
N ILE A 94 21.54 4.55 -1.61
CA ILE A 94 20.66 3.97 -2.61
C ILE A 94 19.41 4.85 -2.72
N TRP A 95 19.36 5.64 -3.79
CA TRP A 95 18.23 6.48 -4.09
C TRP A 95 17.23 5.76 -5.00
N HIS A 96 16.06 5.49 -4.44
CA HIS A 96 14.98 4.77 -5.09
C HIS A 96 13.66 5.47 -4.78
N THR A 97 12.86 5.81 -5.79
CA THR A 97 11.60 6.54 -5.58
C THR A 97 10.67 5.86 -4.56
N GLN A 98 9.83 6.62 -3.86
CA GLN A 98 8.86 6.04 -2.93
C GLN A 98 7.96 5.01 -3.62
N GLY A 99 7.70 3.87 -2.96
CA GLY A 99 6.90 2.77 -3.52
C GLY A 99 7.63 1.87 -4.54
N SER A 100 8.91 2.13 -4.83
CA SER A 100 9.73 1.27 -5.72
C SER A 100 10.16 -0.07 -5.09
N GLY A 101 9.94 -0.24 -3.78
CA GLY A 101 10.31 -1.45 -3.03
C GLY A 101 11.69 -1.39 -2.38
N LYS A 102 12.10 -0.24 -1.82
CA LYS A 102 13.37 -0.07 -1.08
C LYS A 102 13.62 -1.13 -0.01
N SER A 103 12.58 -1.50 0.75
CA SER A 103 12.68 -2.52 1.80
C SER A 103 13.06 -3.89 1.24
N LEU A 104 12.62 -4.24 0.03
CA LEU A 104 13.07 -5.48 -0.62
C LEU A 104 14.53 -5.38 -1.08
N THR A 105 14.97 -4.19 -1.56
CA THR A 105 16.38 -3.94 -1.84
C THR A 105 17.27 -4.14 -0.61
N MET A 106 16.82 -3.67 0.55
CA MET A 106 17.51 -3.94 1.83
C MET A 106 17.60 -5.44 2.10
N VAL A 107 16.50 -6.19 1.95
CA VAL A 107 16.48 -7.64 2.18
C VAL A 107 17.48 -8.36 1.28
N TRP A 108 17.47 -8.10 -0.03
CA TRP A 108 18.42 -8.74 -0.95
C TRP A 108 19.86 -8.39 -0.62
N LEU A 109 20.13 -7.14 -0.25
CA LEU A 109 21.48 -6.73 0.14
C LEU A 109 21.92 -7.37 1.46
N THR A 110 21.02 -7.48 2.45
CA THR A 110 21.29 -8.19 3.71
C THR A 110 21.55 -9.69 3.47
N LYS A 111 20.77 -10.34 2.61
CA LYS A 111 20.99 -11.75 2.21
C LYS A 111 22.36 -11.91 1.56
N TRP A 112 22.70 -11.02 0.63
CA TRP A 112 24.01 -11.05 -0.01
C TRP A 112 25.16 -10.86 1.00
N ILE A 113 25.05 -9.90 1.94
CA ILE A 113 26.03 -9.71 3.02
C ILE A 113 26.20 -10.99 3.83
N ARG A 114 25.09 -11.65 4.20
CA ARG A 114 25.10 -12.88 4.98
C ARG A 114 25.85 -14.02 4.27
N GLU A 115 25.67 -14.13 2.97
CA GLU A 115 26.24 -15.21 2.15
C GLU A 115 27.69 -14.95 1.72
N ASN A 116 28.13 -13.68 1.71
CA ASN A 116 29.42 -13.28 1.13
C ASN A 116 30.41 -12.66 2.13
N ILE A 117 29.96 -12.27 3.32
CA ILE A 117 30.81 -11.58 4.32
C ILE A 117 30.79 -12.37 5.64
N THR A 118 31.95 -12.88 6.02
CA THR A 118 32.13 -13.63 7.28
C THR A 118 32.04 -12.70 8.48
N ASP A 119 31.41 -13.18 9.56
CA ASP A 119 31.19 -12.41 10.80
C ASP A 119 30.36 -11.12 10.62
N ALA A 120 29.62 -11.03 9.51
CA ALA A 120 28.79 -9.88 9.21
C ALA A 120 27.56 -9.80 10.12
N ARG A 121 27.28 -8.57 10.56
CA ARG A 121 26.09 -8.17 11.30
C ARG A 121 25.44 -7.00 10.59
N VAL A 122 24.12 -7.00 10.56
CA VAL A 122 23.33 -5.95 9.91
C VAL A 122 22.43 -5.29 10.94
N LEU A 123 22.54 -3.96 11.05
CA LEU A 123 21.66 -3.13 11.85
C LEU A 123 20.78 -2.28 10.92
N ILE A 124 19.48 -2.49 10.96
CA ILE A 124 18.50 -1.68 10.23
C ILE A 124 17.93 -0.63 11.19
N ILE A 125 17.97 0.64 10.76
CA ILE A 125 17.41 1.78 11.50
C ILE A 125 16.31 2.40 10.65
N THR A 126 15.10 2.51 11.22
CA THR A 126 13.92 3.06 10.53
C THR A 126 13.01 3.84 11.48
N ASP A 127 12.22 4.76 10.92
CA ASP A 127 11.19 5.54 11.60
C ASP A 127 9.77 4.96 11.40
N ARG A 128 9.64 3.84 10.68
CA ARG A 128 8.34 3.24 10.32
C ARG A 128 8.12 1.90 10.99
N ASP A 129 7.11 1.82 11.87
CA ASP A 129 6.54 0.55 12.36
C ASP A 129 6.01 -0.35 11.21
N GLU A 130 5.75 0.20 10.03
CA GLU A 130 5.31 -0.57 8.86
C GLU A 130 6.47 -1.29 8.14
N LEU A 131 7.70 -0.76 8.21
CA LEU A 131 8.89 -1.47 7.74
C LEU A 131 9.08 -2.75 8.58
N ASP A 132 8.82 -2.67 9.89
CA ASP A 132 8.94 -3.80 10.81
C ASP A 132 8.07 -5.00 10.41
N LYS A 133 6.81 -4.76 10.01
CA LYS A 133 5.90 -5.85 9.60
C LYS A 133 6.22 -6.43 8.22
N GLN A 134 6.94 -5.71 7.37
CA GLN A 134 7.37 -6.23 6.07
C GLN A 134 8.69 -6.97 6.21
N ILE A 135 9.68 -6.38 6.87
CA ILE A 135 11.02 -6.93 7.06
C ILE A 135 10.96 -8.21 7.91
N GLU A 136 10.28 -8.20 9.07
CA GLU A 136 10.21 -9.39 9.95
C GLU A 136 9.61 -10.61 9.23
N ASN A 137 8.62 -10.39 8.36
CA ASN A 137 7.95 -11.48 7.65
C ASN A 137 8.68 -11.92 6.39
N VAL A 138 9.41 -11.01 5.72
CA VAL A 138 10.27 -11.35 4.57
C VAL A 138 11.49 -12.13 5.05
N PHE A 139 12.11 -11.75 6.19
CA PHE A 139 13.24 -12.50 6.76
C PHE A 139 12.83 -13.86 7.33
N LYS A 140 11.61 -14.00 7.89
CA LYS A 140 11.02 -15.33 8.19
C LYS A 140 10.92 -16.21 6.94
N GLY A 141 10.62 -15.64 5.77
CA GLY A 141 10.60 -16.33 4.49
C GLY A 141 11.98 -16.77 3.98
N VAL A 142 13.07 -16.24 4.55
CA VAL A 142 14.47 -16.61 4.29
C VAL A 142 15.05 -17.40 5.48
N ASN A 143 14.21 -17.82 6.43
CA ASN A 143 14.60 -18.54 7.66
C ASN A 143 15.58 -17.79 8.57
N GLU A 144 15.55 -16.45 8.53
CA GLU A 144 16.40 -15.59 9.35
C GLU A 144 15.55 -14.80 10.35
N ALA A 145 15.99 -14.76 11.61
CA ALA A 145 15.29 -14.05 12.68
C ALA A 145 15.88 -12.65 12.86
N ILE A 146 15.08 -11.63 12.56
CA ILE A 146 15.44 -10.25 12.89
C ILE A 146 15.10 -9.96 14.35
N TYR A 147 16.09 -9.53 15.13
CA TYR A 147 15.86 -9.11 16.50
C TYR A 147 15.51 -7.64 16.56
N ARG A 148 14.35 -7.34 17.16
CA ARG A 148 13.86 -5.98 17.34
C ARG A 148 14.25 -5.47 18.72
N THR A 149 15.00 -4.38 18.76
CA THR A 149 15.42 -3.78 20.03
C THR A 149 14.25 -3.13 20.77
N THR A 150 14.31 -3.15 22.10
CA THR A 150 13.26 -2.61 22.97
C THR A 150 13.62 -1.29 23.64
N SER A 151 14.90 -0.92 23.66
CA SER A 151 15.46 0.34 24.22
C SER A 151 16.79 0.67 23.54
N GLY A 152 17.29 1.90 23.72
CA GLY A 152 18.67 2.23 23.37
C GLY A 152 19.65 1.32 24.11
N GLN A 153 19.39 1.05 25.40
CA GLN A 153 20.19 0.11 26.20
C GLN A 153 20.18 -1.31 25.64
N ASP A 154 19.02 -1.83 25.20
CA ASP A 154 18.95 -3.15 24.57
C ASP A 154 19.74 -3.20 23.26
N LEU A 155 19.66 -2.14 22.43
CA LEU A 155 20.49 -2.04 21.23
C LEU A 155 21.99 -2.09 21.56
N ILE A 156 22.45 -1.27 22.51
CA ILE A 156 23.85 -1.25 22.94
C ILE A 156 24.26 -2.63 23.48
N ASN A 157 23.43 -3.26 24.31
CA ASN A 157 23.70 -4.60 24.85
C ASN A 157 23.83 -5.65 23.75
N LYS A 158 22.96 -5.61 22.72
CA LYS A 158 23.05 -6.52 21.57
C LYS A 158 24.25 -6.22 20.68
N LEU A 159 24.61 -4.96 20.47
CA LEU A 159 25.79 -4.59 19.70
C LEU A 159 27.09 -5.02 20.40
N ASN A 160 27.13 -4.98 21.73
CA ASN A 160 28.26 -5.45 22.54
C ASN A 160 28.37 -6.99 22.63
N ASN A 161 27.51 -7.73 21.92
CA ASN A 161 27.52 -9.19 21.81
C ASN A 161 27.63 -9.59 20.33
N THR A 162 28.10 -10.81 20.02
CA THR A 162 28.16 -11.32 18.64
C THR A 162 26.79 -11.80 18.13
N THR A 163 25.81 -11.97 19.02
CA THR A 163 24.44 -12.37 18.66
C THR A 163 23.40 -11.36 19.15
N PRO A 164 22.32 -11.12 18.40
CA PRO A 164 22.00 -11.66 17.07
C PRO A 164 22.76 -10.94 15.95
N TRP A 165 22.82 -11.55 14.76
CA TRP A 165 23.52 -10.99 13.60
C TRP A 165 22.68 -9.94 12.86
N LEU A 166 21.34 -10.08 12.84
CA LEU A 166 20.41 -9.16 12.21
C LEU A 166 19.57 -8.43 13.27
N LEU A 167 19.71 -7.11 13.31
CA LEU A 167 19.10 -6.20 14.28
C LEU A 167 18.21 -5.18 13.59
N CYS A 168 17.11 -4.80 14.24
CA CYS A 168 16.27 -3.68 13.84
C CYS A 168 16.01 -2.76 15.04
N SER A 169 16.26 -1.46 14.86
CA SER A 169 15.94 -0.44 15.85
C SER A 169 15.02 0.62 15.26
N LEU A 170 13.97 0.98 16.02
CA LEU A 170 13.07 2.07 15.66
C LEU A 170 13.49 3.35 16.37
N ILE A 171 13.51 4.46 15.64
CA ILE A 171 13.90 5.76 16.20
C ILE A 171 12.86 6.28 17.22
N HIS A 172 11.56 6.07 16.99
CA HIS A 172 10.47 6.66 17.77
C HIS A 172 9.97 5.84 18.97
N LYS A 173 10.53 4.65 19.21
CA LYS A 173 10.02 3.75 20.27
C LYS A 173 10.26 4.26 21.70
N PHE A 174 11.10 5.26 21.87
CA PHE A 174 11.62 5.69 23.16
C PHE A 174 11.02 7.03 23.64
N GLY A 175 10.16 7.65 22.82
CA GLY A 175 9.41 8.87 23.14
C GLY A 175 7.92 8.59 23.39
N LYS A 176 7.36 9.12 24.48
CA LYS A 176 5.91 9.09 24.73
C LYS A 176 5.19 10.10 23.81
N LYS A 177 4.97 9.81 22.52
CA LYS A 177 3.97 10.51 21.67
C LYS A 177 3.81 9.88 20.28
N ASP A 178 2.58 9.96 19.74
CA ASP A 178 2.14 9.39 18.45
C ASP A 178 2.61 10.17 17.19
N LYS A 179 3.58 11.08 17.29
CA LYS A 179 4.16 11.81 16.14
C LYS A 179 5.64 12.08 16.35
N PRO A 180 6.52 11.68 15.40
CA PRO A 180 7.94 11.94 15.48
C PRO A 180 8.22 13.42 15.21
N ASP A 181 8.66 14.15 16.22
CA ASP A 181 9.23 15.50 16.09
C ASP A 181 10.77 15.42 16.26
N ASP A 182 11.49 16.50 15.93
CA ASP A 182 12.96 16.60 16.05
C ASP A 182 13.49 16.25 17.46
N ALA A 183 12.65 16.40 18.49
CA ALA A 183 12.95 16.04 19.86
C ALA A 183 13.18 14.53 20.07
N ASP A 184 12.55 13.67 19.26
CA ASP A 184 12.61 12.22 19.43
C ASP A 184 13.98 11.65 19.00
N TYR A 185 14.56 12.19 17.93
CA TYR A 185 15.91 11.80 17.47
C TYR A 185 16.98 12.14 18.50
N ASN A 186 16.96 13.38 19.01
CA ASN A 186 17.92 13.82 20.03
C ASN A 186 17.76 13.03 21.33
N SER A 187 16.53 12.76 21.76
CA SER A 187 16.26 11.93 22.94
C SER A 187 16.81 10.51 22.77
N TYR A 188 16.64 9.91 21.59
CA TYR A 188 17.18 8.59 21.30
C TYR A 188 18.72 8.57 21.30
N ILE A 189 19.36 9.56 20.69
CA ILE A 189 20.83 9.71 20.69
C ILE A 189 21.36 9.85 22.12
N GLU A 190 20.71 10.68 22.94
CA GLU A 190 21.07 10.85 24.35
C GLU A 190 20.93 9.56 25.16
N GLU A 191 19.85 8.80 24.94
CA GLU A 191 19.68 7.49 25.58
C GLU A 191 20.77 6.50 25.16
N LEU A 192 21.10 6.43 23.87
CA LEU A 192 22.18 5.59 23.36
C LEU A 192 23.51 5.96 24.02
N LYS A 193 23.86 7.25 24.03
CA LYS A 193 25.11 7.73 24.63
C LYS A 193 25.19 7.42 26.13
N ARG A 194 24.09 7.56 26.87
CA ARG A 194 24.03 7.20 28.31
C ARG A 194 24.11 5.70 28.56
N SER A 195 23.65 4.90 27.60
CA SER A 195 23.61 3.44 27.72
C SER A 195 24.95 2.77 27.43
N LEU A 196 25.95 3.51 26.92
CA LEU A 196 27.28 3.01 26.57
C LEU A 196 28.10 2.66 27.83
N PRO A 197 28.47 1.38 28.04
CA PRO A 197 29.50 1.03 29.00
C PRO A 197 30.85 1.67 28.64
N SER A 198 31.71 1.89 29.64
CA SER A 198 33.06 2.45 29.45
C SER A 198 33.98 1.59 28.56
N ASP A 199 33.70 0.30 28.45
CA ASP A 199 34.42 -0.69 27.65
C ASP A 199 33.65 -1.12 26.38
N PHE A 200 32.64 -0.35 25.99
CA PHE A 200 31.80 -0.68 24.83
C PHE A 200 32.63 -0.83 23.56
N SER A 201 32.38 -1.93 22.85
CA SER A 201 32.89 -2.15 21.51
C SER A 201 31.90 -3.03 20.77
N ALA A 202 31.33 -2.51 19.67
CA ALA A 202 30.48 -3.30 18.80
C ALA A 202 31.24 -4.54 18.31
N LYS A 203 30.67 -5.73 18.55
CA LYS A 203 31.28 -7.01 18.19
C LYS A 203 30.81 -7.42 16.80
N GLY A 204 31.72 -7.96 16.00
CA GLY A 204 31.45 -8.41 14.63
C GLY A 204 31.49 -7.28 13.59
N ASP A 205 31.44 -7.68 12.33
CA ASP A 205 31.54 -6.76 11.19
C ASP A 205 30.18 -6.11 10.88
N THR A 206 30.00 -4.86 11.31
CA THR A 206 28.68 -4.21 11.32
C THR A 206 28.40 -3.39 10.05
N TYR A 207 27.26 -3.65 9.43
CA TYR A 207 26.68 -2.90 8.32
C TYR A 207 25.39 -2.23 8.78
N VAL A 208 25.30 -0.91 8.65
CA VAL A 208 24.14 -0.13 9.12
C VAL A 208 23.33 0.34 7.94
N PHE A 209 22.06 -0.03 7.88
CA PHE A 209 21.10 0.44 6.90
C PHE A 209 20.20 1.49 7.52
N VAL A 210 20.15 2.69 6.92
CA VAL A 210 19.34 3.80 7.40
C VAL A 210 18.24 4.08 6.38
N ASP A 211 16.97 3.85 6.73
CA ASP A 211 15.85 4.20 5.87
C ASP A 211 15.51 5.70 5.96
N GLU A 212 15.03 6.26 4.86
CA GLU A 212 14.66 7.67 4.70
C GLU A 212 15.77 8.66 5.14
N CYS A 213 17.02 8.36 4.75
CA CYS A 213 18.26 9.04 5.17
C CYS A 213 18.45 10.49 4.66
N HIS A 214 17.37 11.15 4.22
CA HIS A 214 17.37 12.50 3.63
C HIS A 214 16.70 13.56 4.50
N ARG A 215 16.09 13.18 5.64
CA ARG A 215 15.53 14.18 6.54
C ARG A 215 16.69 14.98 7.13
N THR A 216 16.55 16.28 7.29
CA THR A 216 17.58 17.14 7.91
C THR A 216 18.13 16.58 9.23
N GLN A 217 17.33 15.76 9.92
CA GLN A 217 17.67 15.07 11.17
C GLN A 217 18.43 13.73 11.03
N SER A 218 18.49 13.11 9.84
CA SER A 218 19.27 11.89 9.63
C SER A 218 20.79 12.15 9.66
N GLY A 219 21.23 13.39 9.46
CA GLY A 219 22.63 13.79 9.65
C GLY A 219 23.09 13.64 11.10
N THR A 220 22.34 14.20 12.05
CA THR A 220 22.65 14.10 13.49
C THR A 220 22.67 12.66 13.99
N LEU A 221 21.70 11.85 13.55
CA LEU A 221 21.66 10.42 13.86
C LEU A 221 22.83 9.67 13.25
N HIS A 222 23.20 9.98 12.00
CA HIS A 222 24.33 9.38 11.31
C HIS A 222 25.65 9.69 12.01
N ASP A 223 25.86 10.94 12.43
CA ASP A 223 27.06 11.35 13.15
C ASP A 223 27.16 10.67 14.52
N ALA A 224 26.05 10.61 15.28
CA ALA A 224 25.99 9.88 16.54
C ALA A 224 26.23 8.37 16.34
N MET A 225 25.67 7.77 15.30
CA MET A 225 25.88 6.35 15.01
C MET A 225 27.30 6.07 14.56
N LYS A 226 27.97 6.98 13.84
CA LYS A 226 29.41 6.86 13.53
C LYS A 226 30.29 6.96 14.76
N GLU A 227 29.91 7.78 15.74
CA GLU A 227 30.59 7.85 17.03
C GLU A 227 30.48 6.52 17.79
N ILE A 228 29.28 5.90 17.80
CA ILE A 228 29.02 4.62 18.47
C ILE A 228 29.62 3.43 17.69
N LEU A 229 29.55 3.46 16.35
CA LEU A 229 29.95 2.39 15.43
C LEU A 229 31.02 2.88 14.42
N PRO A 230 32.22 3.25 14.87
CA PRO A 230 33.23 3.89 14.02
C PRO A 230 33.73 3.02 12.87
N ASN A 231 33.66 1.69 13.02
CA ASN A 231 34.12 0.73 12.01
C ASN A 231 32.99 0.21 11.10
N ALA A 232 31.76 0.68 11.29
CA ALA A 232 30.61 0.18 10.53
C ALA A 232 30.52 0.81 9.13
N VAL A 233 29.99 0.04 8.18
CA VAL A 233 29.68 0.53 6.83
C VAL A 233 28.23 1.00 6.79
N PHE A 234 28.01 2.26 6.40
CA PHE A 234 26.67 2.88 6.39
C PHE A 234 26.09 2.94 4.98
N ILE A 235 24.86 2.43 4.82
CA ILE A 235 24.09 2.52 3.58
C ILE A 235 22.78 3.25 3.86
N GLY A 236 22.63 4.43 3.28
CA GLY A 236 21.40 5.21 3.32
C GLY A 236 20.44 4.76 2.22
N PHE A 237 19.17 4.60 2.54
CA PHE A 237 18.10 4.39 1.57
C PHE A 237 17.19 5.61 1.58
N THR A 238 16.90 6.15 0.40
CA THR A 238 16.09 7.37 0.33
C THR A 238 15.11 7.37 -0.84
N GLY A 239 13.93 7.95 -0.61
CA GLY A 239 12.92 8.27 -1.63
C GLY A 239 13.26 9.52 -2.46
N THR A 240 14.06 10.42 -1.89
CA THR A 240 14.33 11.76 -2.39
C THR A 240 15.84 12.01 -2.39
N PRO A 241 16.37 12.78 -3.34
CA PRO A 241 17.80 13.07 -3.37
C PRO A 241 18.27 13.90 -2.19
N LEU A 242 19.51 13.65 -1.78
CA LEU A 242 20.27 14.53 -0.93
C LEU A 242 20.87 15.62 -1.83
N HIS A 243 20.29 16.82 -1.79
CA HIS A 243 20.67 17.99 -2.60
C HIS A 243 20.40 17.83 -4.12
N LEU A 244 19.13 17.98 -4.51
CA LEU A 244 18.82 18.40 -5.88
C LEU A 244 18.91 19.93 -5.94
N ASP A 245 19.66 20.43 -6.91
CA ASP A 245 19.52 21.80 -7.40
C ASP A 245 18.07 22.02 -7.88
N ASP A 246 17.50 23.19 -7.60
CA ASP A 246 16.15 23.58 -8.02
C ASP A 246 15.98 23.45 -9.54
N GLU A 247 17.04 23.70 -10.32
CA GLU A 247 17.01 23.52 -11.77
C GLU A 247 16.92 22.03 -12.15
N ALA A 248 17.57 21.12 -11.40
CA ALA A 248 17.43 19.68 -11.61
C ALA A 248 16.01 19.18 -11.24
N VAL A 249 15.41 19.72 -10.16
CA VAL A 249 14.00 19.47 -9.82
C VAL A 249 13.09 19.94 -10.96
N ARG A 250 13.34 21.13 -11.49
CA ARG A 250 12.57 21.74 -12.57
C ARG A 250 12.66 20.93 -13.86
N LEU A 251 13.87 20.54 -14.28
CA LEU A 251 14.09 19.69 -15.46
C LEU A 251 13.45 18.31 -15.29
N PHE A 252 13.51 17.71 -14.10
CA PHE A 252 12.82 16.45 -13.80
C PHE A 252 11.30 16.62 -13.92
N ALA A 253 10.73 17.67 -13.33
CA ALA A 253 9.30 17.97 -13.45
C ALA A 253 8.89 18.17 -14.91
N ILE A 254 9.71 18.86 -15.72
CA ILE A 254 9.52 19.00 -17.17
C ILE A 254 9.56 17.63 -17.87
N SER A 255 10.50 16.74 -17.53
CA SER A 255 10.57 15.38 -18.11
C SER A 255 9.34 14.53 -17.81
N LYS A 256 8.67 14.79 -16.68
CA LYS A 256 7.44 14.10 -16.27
C LYS A 256 6.18 14.88 -16.62
N LEU A 257 6.29 16.05 -17.26
CA LEU A 257 5.18 16.96 -17.47
C LEU A 257 4.03 16.31 -18.25
N ALA A 258 4.32 15.47 -19.24
CA ALA A 258 3.29 14.71 -19.97
C ALA A 258 2.57 13.69 -19.08
N TRP A 259 3.29 12.98 -18.21
CA TRP A 259 2.71 12.04 -17.24
C TRP A 259 1.89 12.76 -16.17
N ILE A 260 2.39 13.90 -15.67
CA ILE A 260 1.72 14.77 -14.70
C ILE A 260 0.44 15.31 -15.31
N LYS A 261 0.50 15.90 -16.52
CA LYS A 261 -0.67 16.37 -17.27
C LYS A 261 -1.66 15.25 -17.54
N LYS A 262 -1.22 14.03 -17.87
CA LYS A 262 -2.11 12.88 -18.03
C LYS A 262 -2.81 12.50 -16.72
N HIS A 263 -2.11 12.52 -15.58
CA HIS A 263 -2.73 12.20 -14.29
C HIS A 263 -3.63 13.34 -13.80
N GLN A 264 -3.23 14.59 -13.98
CA GLN A 264 -4.07 15.76 -13.73
C GLN A 264 -5.32 15.70 -14.60
N ALA A 265 -5.18 15.47 -15.91
CA ALA A 265 -6.29 15.22 -16.81
C ALA A 265 -7.14 14.06 -16.29
N ASN A 266 -6.58 12.90 -15.92
CA ASN A 266 -7.36 11.80 -15.35
C ASN A 266 -8.12 12.18 -14.07
N PHE A 267 -7.55 13.04 -13.21
CA PHE A 267 -8.19 13.55 -11.99
C PHE A 267 -9.25 14.64 -12.27
N GLU A 268 -9.06 15.42 -13.33
CA GLU A 268 -9.98 16.46 -13.82
C GLU A 268 -11.13 15.85 -14.65
N THR A 269 -10.83 14.82 -15.44
CA THR A 269 -11.77 14.03 -16.25
C THR A 269 -12.43 12.91 -15.45
N GLN A 270 -11.96 12.63 -14.22
CA GLN A 270 -12.72 11.81 -13.30
C GLN A 270 -14.02 12.56 -13.03
N GLU A 271 -15.13 12.08 -13.61
CA GLU A 271 -16.45 12.68 -13.46
C GLU A 271 -16.81 12.77 -11.97
N ARG A 272 -16.48 13.91 -11.36
CA ARG A 272 -17.04 14.31 -10.07
C ARG A 272 -18.46 14.70 -10.39
N GLN A 273 -19.43 14.02 -9.79
CA GLN A 273 -20.79 14.53 -9.82
C GLN A 273 -20.74 15.98 -9.29
N SER A 274 -21.41 16.91 -9.96
CA SER A 274 -21.63 18.23 -9.38
C SER A 274 -22.27 18.07 -8.00
N PRO A 275 -22.00 18.96 -7.03
CA PRO A 275 -22.77 19.00 -5.79
C PRO A 275 -24.26 18.96 -6.12
N ARG A 276 -25.00 18.11 -5.42
CA ARG A 276 -26.43 17.91 -5.69
C ARG A 276 -27.22 19.03 -5.03
N GLU A 277 -27.92 19.84 -5.81
CA GLU A 277 -28.72 20.98 -5.33
C GLU A 277 -30.16 20.57 -4.97
N PHE A 278 -30.54 19.32 -5.30
CA PHE A 278 -31.85 18.70 -5.07
C PHE A 278 -32.99 19.51 -5.69
N VAL A 279 -32.80 19.98 -6.92
CA VAL A 279 -33.75 20.77 -7.72
C VAL A 279 -34.46 19.93 -8.78
N SER A 280 -35.63 20.38 -9.24
CA SER A 280 -36.35 19.71 -10.34
C SER A 280 -35.50 19.69 -11.62
N GLY A 281 -35.50 18.55 -12.32
CA GLY A 281 -34.69 18.31 -13.51
C GLY A 281 -33.30 17.73 -13.23
N GLU A 282 -32.86 17.70 -11.97
CA GLU A 282 -31.56 17.12 -11.60
C GLU A 282 -31.54 15.59 -11.74
N SER A 283 -30.42 15.01 -12.18
CA SER A 283 -30.28 13.55 -12.27
C SER A 283 -29.92 12.90 -10.93
N HIS A 284 -30.75 11.97 -10.48
CA HIS A 284 -30.53 11.13 -9.30
C HIS A 284 -30.50 9.65 -9.70
N TYR A 285 -29.76 8.84 -8.96
CA TYR A 285 -29.63 7.41 -9.25
C TYR A 285 -30.26 6.57 -8.14
N PHE A 286 -30.99 5.53 -8.51
CA PHE A 286 -31.51 4.54 -7.57
C PHE A 286 -31.46 3.15 -8.22
N GLN A 287 -30.87 2.20 -7.51
CA GLN A 287 -30.70 0.81 -7.96
C GLN A 287 -30.09 0.71 -9.38
N GLY A 288 -29.03 1.48 -9.66
CA GLY A 288 -28.33 1.50 -10.94
C GLY A 288 -28.99 2.35 -12.03
N LYS A 289 -30.24 2.78 -11.82
CA LYS A 289 -31.02 3.52 -12.80
C LYS A 289 -31.02 5.02 -12.54
N ARG A 290 -30.88 5.82 -13.60
CA ARG A 290 -30.96 7.28 -13.57
C ARG A 290 -32.42 7.74 -13.66
N TYR A 291 -32.80 8.66 -12.78
CA TYR A 291 -34.09 9.35 -12.71
C TYR A 291 -33.86 10.86 -12.74
N LEU A 292 -34.82 11.61 -13.27
CA LEU A 292 -34.91 13.06 -13.11
C LEU A 292 -35.72 13.36 -11.84
N LEU A 293 -35.14 14.16 -10.95
CA LEU A 293 -35.81 14.63 -9.74
C LEU A 293 -36.91 15.61 -10.11
N ASN A 294 -38.06 15.49 -9.45
CA ASN A 294 -39.13 16.46 -9.53
C ASN A 294 -39.54 16.86 -8.11
N VAL A 295 -39.23 18.09 -7.72
CA VAL A 295 -39.52 18.64 -6.41
C VAL A 295 -40.96 19.16 -6.39
N ILE A 296 -41.77 18.64 -5.47
CA ILE A 296 -43.18 19.00 -5.31
C ILE A 296 -43.35 19.64 -3.93
N TYR A 297 -43.77 20.90 -3.91
CA TYR A 297 -44.06 21.61 -2.68
C TYR A 297 -45.50 21.30 -2.23
N CYS A 298 -45.65 20.82 -0.99
CA CYS A 298 -46.95 20.48 -0.42
C CYS A 298 -46.97 20.68 1.10
N GLN A 299 -48.17 20.78 1.67
CA GLN A 299 -48.37 20.90 3.12
C GLN A 299 -48.28 19.55 3.87
N GLY A 300 -48.14 18.44 3.15
CA GLY A 300 -48.07 17.09 3.71
C GLY A 300 -46.71 16.71 4.28
N THR A 301 -46.61 15.46 4.77
CA THR A 301 -45.35 14.89 5.26
C THR A 301 -44.34 14.71 4.11
N PRO A 302 -43.09 15.18 4.26
CA PRO A 302 -42.07 14.99 3.23
C PRO A 302 -41.83 13.51 2.92
N LYS A 303 -41.77 13.18 1.63
CA LYS A 303 -41.59 11.80 1.15
C LYS A 303 -40.95 11.78 -0.23
N VAL A 304 -40.49 10.60 -0.64
CA VAL A 304 -39.96 10.36 -1.98
C VAL A 304 -40.66 9.16 -2.60
N GLU A 305 -41.08 9.30 -3.85
CA GLU A 305 -41.80 8.27 -4.60
C GLU A 305 -41.24 8.13 -6.02
N ILE A 306 -41.07 6.90 -6.49
CA ILE A 306 -40.73 6.64 -7.88
C ILE A 306 -42.03 6.76 -8.69
N ARG A 307 -42.16 7.84 -9.47
CA ARG A 307 -43.35 8.07 -10.29
C ARG A 307 -43.43 7.07 -11.43
N ASN A 308 -42.32 6.90 -12.15
CA ASN A 308 -42.22 6.03 -13.31
C ASN A 308 -40.73 5.75 -13.64
N ASN A 309 -40.47 5.16 -14.80
CA ASN A 309 -39.13 4.81 -15.28
C ASN A 309 -38.21 5.99 -15.59
N THR A 310 -38.69 7.23 -15.46
CA THR A 310 -37.96 8.45 -15.80
C THR A 310 -37.84 9.41 -14.63
N TYR A 311 -38.87 9.50 -13.77
CA TYR A 311 -38.94 10.53 -12.72
C TYR A 311 -38.99 9.94 -11.31
N ILE A 312 -38.34 10.65 -10.39
CA ILE A 312 -38.51 10.46 -8.94
C ILE A 312 -39.03 11.75 -8.32
N ASP A 313 -40.13 11.64 -7.57
CA ASP A 313 -40.80 12.77 -6.93
C ASP A 313 -40.29 12.96 -5.51
N LEU A 314 -39.87 14.18 -5.19
CA LEU A 314 -39.47 14.61 -3.86
C LEU A 314 -40.51 15.60 -3.33
N TYR A 315 -41.37 15.14 -2.43
CA TYR A 315 -42.36 15.96 -1.77
C TYR A 315 -41.73 16.63 -0.54
N VAL A 316 -41.79 17.95 -0.49
CA VAL A 316 -41.23 18.76 0.61
C VAL A 316 -42.16 19.92 0.96
N ARG A 317 -41.94 20.54 2.13
CA ARG A 317 -42.71 21.72 2.55
C ARG A 317 -42.30 22.94 1.75
N GLU A 318 -43.23 23.87 1.59
CA GLU A 318 -42.96 25.16 0.98
C GLU A 318 -41.81 25.89 1.70
N GLY A 319 -40.90 26.50 0.93
CA GLY A 319 -39.70 27.15 1.47
C GLY A 319 -38.56 26.22 1.93
N SER A 320 -38.64 24.90 1.67
CA SER A 320 -37.56 23.98 2.05
C SER A 320 -36.24 24.30 1.34
N ASN A 321 -35.16 24.45 2.10
CA ASN A 321 -33.83 24.70 1.56
C ASN A 321 -33.17 23.42 1.01
N GLU A 322 -31.98 23.57 0.41
CA GLU A 322 -31.21 22.43 -0.14
C GLU A 322 -30.94 21.34 0.90
N ALA A 323 -30.45 21.69 2.08
CA ALA A 323 -30.12 20.73 3.14
C ALA A 323 -31.34 19.93 3.59
N GLN A 324 -32.50 20.56 3.70
CA GLN A 324 -33.77 19.90 4.04
C GLN A 324 -34.21 18.92 2.94
N ARG A 325 -34.12 19.33 1.67
CA ARG A 325 -34.41 18.45 0.52
C ARG A 325 -33.45 17.25 0.46
N GLN A 326 -32.16 17.50 0.68
CA GLN A 326 -31.13 16.46 0.79
C GLN A 326 -31.45 15.46 1.91
N GLN A 327 -31.83 15.95 3.09
CA GLN A 327 -32.15 15.11 4.24
C GLN A 327 -33.34 14.17 3.96
N VAL A 328 -34.38 14.64 3.29
CA VAL A 328 -35.55 13.82 2.91
C VAL A 328 -35.12 12.72 1.93
N MET A 329 -34.34 13.08 0.90
CA MET A 329 -33.83 12.12 -0.08
C MET A 329 -32.90 11.07 0.55
N MET A 330 -31.97 11.48 1.41
CA MET A 330 -31.08 10.57 2.13
C MET A 330 -31.83 9.64 3.09
N SER A 331 -32.89 10.14 3.73
CA SER A 331 -33.75 9.33 4.61
C SER A 331 -34.48 8.26 3.81
N TRP A 332 -34.97 8.61 2.62
CA TRP A 332 -35.57 7.65 1.71
C TRP A 332 -34.59 6.59 1.22
N TYR A 333 -33.38 6.96 0.74
CA TYR A 333 -32.35 5.97 0.36
C TYR A 333 -32.02 5.01 1.51
N ARG A 334 -31.96 5.52 2.74
CA ARG A 334 -31.71 4.70 3.93
C ARG A 334 -32.86 3.73 4.17
N GLN A 335 -34.10 4.16 3.98
CA GLN A 335 -35.27 3.29 4.09
C GLN A 335 -35.23 2.18 3.04
N GLN A 336 -34.93 2.50 1.78
CA GLN A 336 -34.82 1.51 0.70
C GLN A 336 -33.75 0.45 1.01
N LEU A 337 -32.55 0.89 1.41
CA LEU A 337 -31.49 -0.05 1.81
C LEU A 337 -31.88 -0.90 3.02
N LYS A 338 -32.57 -0.33 4.00
CA LYS A 338 -33.06 -1.08 5.18
C LYS A 338 -34.13 -2.13 4.84
N GLN A 339 -34.81 -1.99 3.70
CA GLN A 339 -35.73 -3.02 3.21
C GLN A 339 -34.96 -4.17 2.53
N ASP A 340 -33.93 -3.85 1.75
CA ASP A 340 -33.19 -4.85 0.95
C ASP A 340 -32.15 -5.63 1.78
N ILE A 341 -31.36 -4.95 2.61
CA ILE A 341 -30.20 -5.52 3.34
C ILE A 341 -30.56 -6.73 4.23
N PRO A 342 -31.66 -6.73 5.03
CA PRO A 342 -31.97 -7.86 5.91
C PRO A 342 -32.08 -9.19 5.16
N SER A 343 -32.70 -9.18 3.97
CA SER A 343 -32.87 -10.38 3.15
C SER A 343 -31.54 -10.92 2.63
N LEU A 344 -30.61 -10.03 2.25
CA LEU A 344 -29.26 -10.37 1.82
C LEU A 344 -28.44 -10.95 2.97
N ILE A 345 -28.47 -10.30 4.14
CA ILE A 345 -27.77 -10.78 5.34
C ILE A 345 -28.29 -12.17 5.72
N ALA A 346 -29.60 -12.38 5.78
CA ALA A 346 -30.19 -13.68 6.14
C ALA A 346 -29.78 -14.79 5.15
N LYS A 347 -29.83 -14.50 3.84
CA LYS A 347 -29.38 -15.41 2.78
C LYS A 347 -27.92 -15.82 2.99
N TRP A 348 -27.03 -14.84 3.17
CA TRP A 348 -25.60 -15.09 3.23
C TRP A 348 -25.13 -15.63 4.58
N GLN A 349 -25.82 -15.33 5.69
CA GLN A 349 -25.54 -15.95 6.99
C GLN A 349 -25.70 -17.47 6.91
N LYS A 350 -26.80 -17.92 6.29
CA LYS A 350 -27.07 -19.33 6.04
C LYS A 350 -26.02 -19.95 5.12
N ASN A 351 -25.71 -19.30 3.99
CA ASN A 351 -24.80 -19.86 2.99
C ASN A 351 -23.33 -19.91 3.46
N MET A 352 -22.92 -18.95 4.29
CA MET A 352 -21.54 -18.80 4.75
C MET A 352 -21.29 -19.43 6.12
N GLY A 353 -22.35 -19.76 6.87
CA GLY A 353 -22.23 -20.28 8.24
C GLY A 353 -21.72 -19.24 9.23
N VAL A 354 -22.06 -17.96 9.03
CA VAL A 354 -21.68 -16.84 9.92
C VAL A 354 -22.91 -16.19 10.54
N GLN A 355 -22.70 -15.41 11.60
CA GLN A 355 -23.74 -14.63 12.27
C GLN A 355 -23.33 -13.15 12.30
N VAL A 356 -24.24 -12.27 11.87
CA VAL A 356 -24.09 -10.81 11.99
C VAL A 356 -24.97 -10.38 13.16
N GLU A 357 -24.36 -9.82 14.21
CA GLU A 357 -25.07 -9.45 15.44
C GLU A 357 -25.75 -8.09 15.33
N ASP A 358 -25.16 -7.18 14.55
CA ASP A 358 -25.69 -5.84 14.33
C ASP A 358 -25.30 -5.32 12.94
N TRP A 359 -26.13 -4.46 12.36
CA TRP A 359 -25.81 -3.82 11.10
C TRP A 359 -26.48 -2.45 10.96
N GLY A 360 -25.95 -1.62 10.06
CA GLY A 360 -26.66 -0.40 9.70
C GLY A 360 -26.09 0.33 8.49
N VAL A 361 -26.71 1.47 8.19
CA VAL A 361 -26.42 2.27 7.00
C VAL A 361 -25.92 3.66 7.41
N LYS A 362 -24.71 4.01 6.99
CA LYS A 362 -24.06 5.30 7.27
C LYS A 362 -23.61 5.97 5.98
N LEU A 363 -23.61 7.29 5.95
CA LEU A 363 -22.96 8.02 4.87
C LEU A 363 -21.45 7.93 5.10
N MET A 364 -20.70 7.38 4.14
CA MET A 364 -19.23 7.25 4.26
C MET A 364 -18.55 7.89 3.05
N LYS A 365 -17.45 8.60 3.30
CA LYS A 365 -16.71 9.32 2.24
C LYS A 365 -15.75 8.43 1.45
N THR A 366 -15.12 7.45 2.11
CA THR A 366 -13.96 6.73 1.56
C THR A 366 -14.14 5.21 1.47
N LYS A 367 -15.27 4.67 1.95
CA LYS A 367 -15.51 3.22 2.03
C LYS A 367 -16.94 2.89 1.62
N TRP A 368 -17.12 1.71 1.03
CA TRP A 368 -18.44 1.17 0.69
C TRP A 368 -19.06 0.37 1.84
N GLY A 369 -18.23 -0.19 2.72
CA GLY A 369 -18.64 -0.88 3.93
C GLY A 369 -17.50 -0.96 4.95
N THR A 370 -17.83 -1.46 6.15
CA THR A 370 -16.85 -1.86 7.15
C THR A 370 -17.43 -2.91 8.10
N CYS A 371 -16.59 -3.86 8.50
CA CYS A 371 -16.91 -4.89 9.47
C CYS A 371 -16.09 -4.72 10.76
N ASN A 372 -16.76 -4.75 11.92
CA ASN A 372 -16.12 -4.97 13.21
C ASN A 372 -16.28 -6.44 13.58
N ILE A 373 -15.17 -7.18 13.53
CA ILE A 373 -15.15 -8.64 13.68
C ILE A 373 -15.51 -9.06 15.12
N GLN A 374 -14.99 -8.36 16.13
CA GLN A 374 -15.20 -8.68 17.54
C GLN A 374 -16.68 -8.52 17.94
N ALA A 375 -17.29 -7.43 17.49
CA ALA A 375 -18.72 -7.15 17.70
C ALA A 375 -19.62 -7.80 16.63
N LYS A 376 -19.04 -8.52 15.66
CA LYS A 376 -19.71 -9.08 14.47
C LYS A 376 -20.73 -8.11 13.82
N ARG A 377 -20.31 -6.84 13.69
CA ARG A 377 -21.18 -5.75 13.26
C ARG A 377 -20.74 -5.16 11.93
N ILE A 378 -21.68 -4.95 11.01
CA ILE A 378 -21.39 -4.45 9.66
C ILE A 378 -22.05 -3.09 9.41
N TRP A 379 -21.30 -2.10 8.92
CA TRP A 379 -21.84 -0.84 8.44
C TRP A 379 -21.70 -0.74 6.93
N LEU A 380 -22.78 -0.37 6.24
CA LEU A 380 -22.84 -0.23 4.79
C LEU A 380 -23.03 1.24 4.40
N ASN A 381 -22.44 1.65 3.28
CA ASN A 381 -22.54 3.03 2.81
C ASN A 381 -23.92 3.33 2.22
N LEU A 382 -24.52 4.47 2.58
CA LEU A 382 -25.80 4.96 2.05
C LEU A 382 -25.77 5.11 0.52
N GLU A 383 -24.60 5.44 -0.05
CA GLU A 383 -24.42 5.59 -1.50
C GLU A 383 -24.69 4.30 -2.30
N LEU A 384 -24.71 3.14 -1.63
CA LEU A 384 -25.08 1.87 -2.27
C LEU A 384 -26.51 1.86 -2.80
N ALA A 385 -27.40 2.70 -2.26
CA ALA A 385 -28.77 2.84 -2.77
C ALA A 385 -28.83 3.29 -4.24
N LYS A 386 -27.76 3.95 -4.71
CA LYS A 386 -27.64 4.47 -6.08
C LYS A 386 -27.10 3.43 -7.06
N LYS A 387 -26.47 2.35 -6.57
CA LYS A 387 -25.80 1.33 -7.38
C LYS A 387 -26.74 0.17 -7.66
N ASP A 388 -26.42 -0.63 -8.67
CA ASP A 388 -27.17 -1.84 -8.96
C ASP A 388 -27.24 -2.81 -7.77
N LYS A 389 -28.30 -3.62 -7.73
CA LYS A 389 -28.55 -4.54 -6.60
C LYS A 389 -27.41 -5.55 -6.38
N TYR A 390 -26.74 -6.00 -7.44
CA TYR A 390 -25.61 -6.91 -7.34
C TYR A 390 -24.36 -6.23 -6.73
N CYS A 391 -24.22 -4.92 -6.88
CA CYS A 391 -23.17 -4.15 -6.19
C CYS A 391 -23.45 -4.09 -4.67
N LEU A 392 -24.71 -3.91 -4.27
CA LEU A 392 -25.11 -3.99 -2.86
C LEU A 392 -24.81 -5.40 -2.29
N GLU A 393 -25.22 -6.45 -2.99
CA GLU A 393 -24.95 -7.83 -2.59
C GLU A 393 -23.45 -8.11 -2.45
N TYR A 394 -22.64 -7.64 -3.41
CA TYR A 394 -21.18 -7.76 -3.35
C TYR A 394 -20.61 -7.16 -2.05
N VAL A 395 -21.01 -5.95 -1.69
CA VAL A 395 -20.49 -5.29 -0.48
C VAL A 395 -20.98 -6.00 0.79
N VAL A 396 -22.23 -6.45 0.83
CA VAL A 396 -22.74 -7.25 1.96
C VAL A 396 -21.89 -8.52 2.15
N VAL A 397 -21.66 -9.28 1.08
CA VAL A 397 -20.84 -10.51 1.14
C VAL A 397 -19.40 -10.18 1.54
N HIS A 398 -18.82 -9.12 0.98
CA HIS A 398 -17.46 -8.67 1.31
C HIS A 398 -17.29 -8.44 2.83
N GLU A 399 -18.19 -7.67 3.42
CA GLU A 399 -18.14 -7.37 4.86
C GLU A 399 -18.43 -8.61 5.73
N MET A 400 -19.26 -9.53 5.25
CA MET A 400 -19.52 -10.79 5.96
C MET A 400 -18.35 -11.77 5.87
N VAL A 401 -17.59 -11.77 4.77
CA VAL A 401 -16.36 -12.59 4.67
C VAL A 401 -15.34 -12.16 5.72
N HIS A 402 -15.33 -10.89 6.12
CA HIS A 402 -14.48 -10.42 7.22
C HIS A 402 -14.74 -11.10 8.57
N LEU A 403 -15.91 -11.72 8.77
CA LEU A 403 -16.18 -12.54 9.96
C LEU A 403 -15.45 -13.90 9.93
N LEU A 404 -15.05 -14.37 8.76
CA LEU A 404 -14.28 -15.61 8.57
C LEU A 404 -12.79 -15.35 8.37
N GLU A 405 -12.45 -14.24 7.72
CA GLU A 405 -11.08 -13.87 7.34
C GLU A 405 -10.86 -12.36 7.44
N ARG A 406 -10.03 -11.94 8.41
CA ARG A 406 -9.79 -10.54 8.73
C ARG A 406 -9.09 -9.78 7.60
N HIS A 407 -8.21 -10.44 6.85
CA HIS A 407 -7.33 -9.78 5.89
C HIS A 407 -7.67 -10.18 4.45
N HIS A 408 -7.50 -9.28 3.48
CA HIS A 408 -7.75 -9.54 2.06
C HIS A 408 -6.69 -10.43 1.37
N GLY A 409 -6.23 -11.50 2.04
CA GLY A 409 -5.28 -12.48 1.50
C GLY A 409 -5.94 -13.58 0.65
N ASP A 410 -5.20 -14.64 0.33
CA ASP A 410 -5.67 -15.69 -0.58
C ASP A 410 -6.91 -16.41 -0.04
N ARG A 411 -6.99 -16.62 1.27
CA ARG A 411 -8.17 -17.20 1.92
C ARG A 411 -9.41 -16.33 1.73
N PHE A 412 -9.28 -15.00 1.82
CA PHE A 412 -10.38 -14.07 1.55
C PHE A 412 -10.83 -14.18 0.09
N VAL A 413 -9.88 -14.19 -0.84
CA VAL A 413 -10.17 -14.34 -2.28
C VAL A 413 -10.85 -15.67 -2.57
N ALA A 414 -10.39 -16.77 -1.97
CA ALA A 414 -11.00 -18.09 -2.10
C ALA A 414 -12.45 -18.12 -1.58
N LEU A 415 -12.70 -17.49 -0.42
CA LEU A 415 -14.05 -17.35 0.13
C LEU A 415 -14.95 -16.49 -0.77
N MET A 416 -14.44 -15.37 -1.30
CA MET A 416 -15.18 -14.54 -2.24
C MET A 416 -15.47 -15.28 -3.56
N ASN A 417 -14.52 -16.02 -4.12
CA ASN A 417 -14.72 -16.84 -5.32
C ASN A 417 -15.76 -17.96 -5.06
N LYS A 418 -15.75 -18.54 -3.86
CA LYS A 418 -16.70 -19.59 -3.46
C LYS A 418 -18.12 -19.04 -3.31
N PHE A 419 -18.27 -17.93 -2.59
CA PHE A 419 -19.59 -17.41 -2.25
C PHE A 419 -20.17 -16.53 -3.35
N LEU A 420 -19.37 -15.73 -4.03
CA LEU A 420 -19.83 -14.81 -5.07
C LEU A 420 -18.87 -14.80 -6.26
N PRO A 421 -18.87 -15.84 -7.14
CA PRO A 421 -17.85 -16.01 -8.19
C PRO A 421 -17.60 -14.78 -9.09
N ASN A 422 -18.64 -13.99 -9.36
CA ASN A 422 -18.57 -12.79 -10.21
C ASN A 422 -18.16 -11.50 -9.46
N TRP A 423 -17.72 -11.60 -8.20
CA TRP A 423 -17.44 -10.44 -7.34
C TRP A 423 -16.41 -9.46 -7.93
N LYS A 424 -15.47 -9.95 -8.76
CA LYS A 424 -14.48 -9.09 -9.43
C LYS A 424 -15.14 -8.12 -10.41
N PHE A 425 -16.12 -8.60 -11.18
CA PHE A 425 -16.90 -7.77 -12.09
C PHE A 425 -17.70 -6.71 -11.32
N TYR A 426 -18.40 -7.12 -10.26
CA TYR A 426 -19.17 -6.19 -9.41
C TYR A 426 -18.28 -5.13 -8.75
N LYS A 427 -17.07 -5.51 -8.32
CA LYS A 427 -16.08 -4.58 -7.78
C LYS A 427 -15.64 -3.55 -8.83
N ASP A 428 -15.35 -3.98 -10.05
CA ASP A 428 -14.89 -3.08 -11.10
C ASP A 428 -15.98 -2.09 -11.50
N GLU A 429 -17.23 -2.52 -11.56
CA GLU A 429 -18.36 -1.65 -11.84
C GLU A 429 -18.62 -0.61 -10.72
N LEU A 430 -18.51 -1.05 -9.47
CA LEU A 430 -18.57 -0.18 -8.30
C LEU A 430 -17.47 0.90 -8.33
N ASN A 431 -16.27 0.55 -8.80
CA ASN A 431 -15.13 1.47 -8.93
C ASN A 431 -15.24 2.43 -10.12
N ARG A 432 -15.91 2.03 -11.21
CA ARG A 432 -16.18 2.90 -12.37
C ARG A 432 -17.25 3.94 -12.09
N SER A 433 -18.14 3.64 -11.15
CA SER A 433 -19.26 4.51 -10.85
C SER A 433 -18.81 5.71 -9.98
N PRO A 434 -19.26 6.95 -10.26
CA PRO A 434 -18.86 8.11 -9.47
C PRO A 434 -19.19 7.94 -7.97
N LEU A 435 -18.25 8.35 -7.11
CA LEU A 435 -18.52 8.60 -5.69
C LEU A 435 -19.21 9.97 -5.58
N GLY A 436 -20.23 10.08 -4.72
CA GLY A 436 -20.90 11.35 -4.49
C GLY A 436 -19.89 12.42 -4.04
N SER A 437 -19.92 13.59 -4.67
CA SER A 437 -19.30 14.79 -4.10
C SER A 437 -20.22 15.28 -2.96
N TYR A 438 -19.62 15.67 -1.85
CA TYR A 438 -20.31 16.30 -0.72
C TYR A 438 -19.64 17.62 -0.41
#